data_AF-V7B7C3-F1
#
_entry.id   AF-V7B7C3-F1
#
_cell.length_a   1.000
_cell.length_b   1.000
_cell.length_c   1.000
_cell.angle_alpha   90.00
_cell.angle_beta   90.00
_cell.angle_gamma   90.00
#
_symmetry.space_group_name_H-M   'P 1'
#
loop_
_entity.id
_entity.type
_entity.pdbx_description
1 polymer ?
#
loop_
_entity_poly.entity_id
_entity_poly.type
_entity_poly.pdbx_seq_one_letter_code
_entity_poly.pdbx_strand_id
1 'polypeptide(L)'
;MKAPYSLFLKGHAFPSSLFLSTNTKRTPNVKMHPIWYLCKAIQTNSYEISNGSYHPTVQHPTEKNTMERPSRKIESVGAFQKLPIVMPSIDIIGSALRKARRVSATKGIANIAKREKNKGAKQLDALMKEIAVPLRTYVENFPNKTYLHPYERSLIELTLGDGYYEMVLRKVDGLRKRVVSVGKEHASFCAKSSTKREAEERLSEGLKKIEEIFAQERKVVDDLLDIAKTLRAMPVINLETPTLCLVGAPNVGKSSLVHVLSTGKPEVCNYPFTTRGILMGHIIFNIQKFQVTDTPGLLRRHDGN
;
A
#
# COMPACT_ATOMS: atom_id res chain seq x y z
N MET A 1 56.20 -13.79 -10.33
CA MET A 1 55.55 -15.12 -10.34
C MET A 1 54.23 -15.02 -11.09
N LYS A 2 53.98 -16.01 -11.95
CA LYS A 2 52.97 -16.09 -13.03
C LYS A 2 51.53 -16.25 -12.52
N ALA A 3 50.56 -15.60 -13.21
CA ALA A 3 49.25 -16.21 -13.54
C ALA A 3 49.44 -17.14 -14.76
N PRO A 4 48.55 -18.08 -15.19
CA PRO A 4 47.06 -18.04 -15.17
C PRO A 4 46.31 -19.42 -15.08
N TYR A 5 44.96 -19.43 -15.14
CA TYR A 5 44.09 -20.13 -16.12
C TYR A 5 42.68 -20.53 -15.62
N SER A 6 41.73 -20.26 -16.52
CA SER A 6 40.30 -20.65 -16.59
C SER A 6 40.05 -22.12 -16.94
N LEU A 7 38.84 -22.65 -16.68
CA LEU A 7 38.16 -23.57 -17.60
C LEU A 7 36.63 -23.63 -17.39
N PHE A 8 35.93 -23.81 -18.51
CA PHE A 8 34.51 -23.60 -18.80
C PHE A 8 33.89 -24.94 -19.29
N LEU A 9 32.63 -25.20 -18.91
CA LEU A 9 31.52 -25.97 -19.52
C LEU A 9 31.69 -27.28 -20.35
N LYS A 10 30.76 -28.23 -20.08
CA LYS A 10 29.82 -28.90 -21.02
C LYS A 10 28.85 -29.76 -20.16
N GLY A 11 27.52 -29.82 -20.30
CA GLY A 11 26.61 -29.46 -21.39
C GLY A 11 26.14 -30.71 -22.15
N HIS A 12 25.00 -31.31 -21.76
CA HIS A 12 24.14 -32.18 -22.60
C HIS A 12 22.72 -32.12 -22.00
N ALA A 13 21.79 -31.29 -22.52
CA ALA A 13 21.01 -31.44 -23.76
C ALA A 13 20.00 -32.60 -23.71
N PHE A 14 18.72 -32.21 -23.61
CA PHE A 14 17.53 -33.01 -23.92
C PHE A 14 17.62 -33.66 -25.32
N PRO A 15 16.75 -34.65 -25.59
CA PRO A 15 15.92 -34.46 -26.79
C PRO A 15 14.44 -34.72 -26.53
N SER A 16 13.63 -33.85 -27.14
CA SER A 16 12.23 -34.03 -27.46
C SER A 16 12.09 -34.51 -28.92
N SER A 17 10.92 -35.12 -29.20
CA SER A 17 10.27 -35.33 -30.50
C SER A 17 10.35 -36.71 -31.20
N LEU A 18 9.18 -37.37 -31.22
CA LEU A 18 8.42 -37.91 -32.38
C LEU A 18 9.16 -38.72 -33.46
N PHE A 19 8.70 -39.95 -33.73
CA PHE A 19 8.22 -40.39 -35.06
C PHE A 19 7.48 -41.76 -35.03
N LEU A 20 6.66 -41.96 -36.07
CA LEU A 20 5.59 -42.93 -36.32
C LEU A 20 5.94 -44.43 -36.41
N SER A 21 4.94 -45.26 -36.04
CA SER A 21 4.39 -46.47 -36.72
C SER A 21 5.31 -47.61 -37.22
N THR A 22 5.08 -48.84 -36.74
CA THR A 22 4.52 -49.98 -37.52
C THR A 22 4.37 -51.26 -36.68
N ASN A 23 3.12 -51.73 -36.61
CA ASN A 23 2.59 -53.11 -36.59
C ASN A 23 3.50 -54.32 -36.19
N THR A 24 3.18 -55.05 -35.12
CA THR A 24 2.54 -56.41 -35.18
C THR A 24 2.59 -57.20 -33.85
N LYS A 25 1.48 -57.94 -33.62
CA LYS A 25 1.26 -59.14 -32.78
C LYS A 25 0.79 -59.00 -31.32
N ARG A 26 -0.22 -59.84 -31.04
CA ARG A 26 -1.17 -59.90 -29.92
C ARG A 26 -0.65 -60.74 -28.73
N THR A 27 -0.89 -60.21 -27.51
CA THR A 27 -1.31 -60.86 -26.22
C THR A 27 -0.42 -61.90 -25.51
N PRO A 28 -0.59 -62.16 -24.18
CA PRO A 28 -1.05 -61.29 -23.07
C PRO A 28 -0.24 -61.46 -21.73
N ASN A 29 -0.67 -60.74 -20.68
CA ASN A 29 -0.41 -60.95 -19.24
C ASN A 29 0.97 -60.57 -18.65
N VAL A 30 1.07 -59.34 -18.13
CA VAL A 30 1.86 -59.04 -16.93
C VAL A 30 1.07 -58.06 -16.05
N LYS A 31 0.70 -58.50 -14.85
CA LYS A 31 0.11 -57.66 -13.80
C LYS A 31 1.19 -56.68 -13.30
N MET A 32 1.00 -55.38 -13.51
CA MET A 32 1.78 -54.35 -12.81
C MET A 32 1.13 -54.08 -11.45
N HIS A 33 1.84 -54.42 -10.38
CA HIS A 33 1.53 -53.92 -9.04
C HIS A 33 2.06 -52.49 -8.89
N PRO A 34 1.27 -51.52 -8.39
CA PRO A 34 1.79 -50.19 -8.12
C PRO A 34 2.67 -50.24 -6.86
N ILE A 35 3.91 -49.77 -7.00
CA ILE A 35 4.84 -49.58 -5.89
C ILE A 35 4.26 -48.47 -5.00
N TRP A 36 3.63 -48.89 -3.90
CA TRP A 36 3.23 -48.01 -2.81
C TRP A 36 4.49 -47.44 -2.17
N TYR A 37 4.77 -46.15 -2.43
CA TYR A 37 5.67 -45.39 -1.57
C TYR A 37 5.00 -45.26 -0.20
N LEU A 38 5.57 -45.97 0.76
CA LEU A 38 5.23 -45.93 2.17
C LEU A 38 5.51 -44.52 2.70
N CYS A 39 4.50 -43.64 2.69
CA CYS A 39 4.51 -42.43 3.48
C CYS A 39 4.64 -42.85 4.95
N LYS A 40 5.84 -42.69 5.53
CA LYS A 40 6.02 -42.73 6.98
C LYS A 40 4.99 -41.78 7.59
N ALA A 41 4.18 -42.32 8.50
CA ALA A 41 3.11 -41.62 9.18
C ALA A 41 3.59 -40.25 9.66
N ILE A 42 3.07 -39.20 9.04
CA ILE A 42 3.13 -37.85 9.61
C ILE A 42 2.26 -37.94 10.86
N GLN A 43 2.87 -37.82 12.04
CA GLN A 43 2.12 -37.63 13.28
C GLN A 43 1.34 -36.32 13.15
N THR A 44 0.09 -36.42 12.74
CA THR A 44 -0.87 -35.32 12.72
C THR A 44 -1.56 -35.34 14.07
N ASN A 45 -1.00 -34.60 15.03
CA ASN A 45 -1.78 -34.21 16.20
C ASN A 45 -2.67 -33.05 15.77
N SER A 46 -3.93 -33.35 15.46
CA SER A 46 -4.99 -32.35 15.45
C SER A 46 -5.31 -32.01 16.89
N TYR A 47 -4.86 -30.86 17.36
CA TYR A 47 -5.31 -30.31 18.63
C TYR A 47 -6.71 -29.72 18.40
N GLU A 48 -7.68 -30.09 19.24
CA GLU A 48 -8.90 -29.31 19.35
C GLU A 48 -8.54 -27.87 19.71
N ILE A 49 -9.28 -26.94 19.12
CA ILE A 49 -9.18 -25.50 19.33
C ILE A 49 -9.06 -25.26 20.84
N SER A 50 -7.89 -24.82 21.29
CA SER A 50 -7.82 -24.17 22.58
C SER A 50 -8.75 -22.98 22.49
N ASN A 51 -9.67 -22.85 23.46
CA ASN A 51 -10.45 -21.64 23.67
C ASN A 51 -9.49 -20.50 24.05
N GLY A 52 -8.69 -20.05 23.08
CA GLY A 52 -7.94 -18.82 23.13
C GLY A 52 -8.98 -17.72 23.06
N SER A 53 -9.21 -17.10 24.21
CA SER A 53 -10.07 -15.95 24.40
C SER A 53 -9.71 -14.87 23.38
N TYR A 54 -10.50 -14.78 22.31
CA TYR A 54 -10.74 -13.51 21.67
C TYR A 54 -11.34 -12.63 22.75
N HIS A 55 -10.55 -11.75 23.38
CA HIS A 55 -11.10 -10.75 24.29
C HIS A 55 -12.02 -9.87 23.46
N PRO A 56 -13.36 -9.92 23.65
CA PRO A 56 -14.23 -8.93 23.08
C PRO A 56 -13.86 -7.62 23.78
N THR A 57 -13.56 -6.58 23.01
CA THR A 57 -13.48 -5.22 23.54
C THR A 57 -14.76 -4.94 24.32
N VAL A 58 -14.58 -4.49 25.56
CA VAL A 58 -15.65 -4.14 26.51
C VAL A 58 -16.65 -3.22 25.82
N GLN A 59 -17.87 -3.70 25.64
CA GLN A 59 -19.01 -2.88 25.25
C GLN A 59 -19.41 -2.04 26.47
N HIS A 60 -19.15 -0.74 26.43
CA HIS A 60 -19.84 0.19 27.32
C HIS A 60 -21.23 0.48 26.73
N PRO A 61 -22.33 0.19 27.45
CA PRO A 61 -23.66 0.58 26.99
C PRO A 61 -23.86 2.07 27.27
N THR A 62 -24.04 2.85 26.21
CA THR A 62 -24.86 4.07 26.29
C THR A 62 -25.70 4.14 25.02
N GLU A 63 -26.96 3.79 25.17
CA GLU A 63 -28.02 4.06 24.21
C GLU A 63 -28.11 5.57 23.96
N LYS A 64 -28.13 5.96 22.68
CA LYS A 64 -28.94 7.08 22.19
C LYS A 64 -29.09 7.00 20.67
N ASN A 65 -30.35 6.86 20.25
CA ASN A 65 -30.87 6.81 18.89
C ASN A 65 -30.20 7.79 17.93
N THR A 66 -29.62 7.30 16.83
CA THR A 66 -29.60 8.04 15.55
C THR A 66 -29.45 7.06 14.38
N MET A 67 -30.35 7.19 13.40
CA MET A 67 -30.55 6.39 12.18
C MET A 67 -29.29 5.70 11.60
N GLU A 68 -29.38 4.38 11.44
CA GLU A 68 -28.35 3.53 10.84
C GLU A 68 -28.13 3.87 9.35
N ARG A 69 -26.88 4.20 9.01
CA ARG A 69 -26.39 4.15 7.62
C ARG A 69 -26.02 2.70 7.28
N PRO A 70 -26.21 2.25 6.02
CA PRO A 70 -26.06 0.85 5.66
C PRO A 70 -24.65 0.33 5.96
N SER A 71 -24.57 -0.87 6.54
CA SER A 71 -23.35 -1.58 6.90
C SER A 71 -22.43 -1.71 5.67
N ARG A 72 -21.40 -0.86 5.63
CA ARG A 72 -20.39 -0.90 4.56
C ARG A 72 -19.57 -2.17 4.75
N LYS A 73 -19.59 -3.05 3.75
CA LYS A 73 -18.88 -4.34 3.73
C LYS A 73 -17.41 -4.14 4.09
N ILE A 74 -16.87 -5.03 4.93
CA ILE A 74 -15.43 -5.13 5.19
C ILE A 74 -14.73 -5.37 3.85
N GLU A 75 -13.71 -4.58 3.55
CA GLU A 75 -12.99 -4.69 2.27
C GLU A 75 -12.20 -6.00 2.20
N SER A 76 -12.12 -6.59 0.99
CA SER A 76 -11.20 -7.69 0.70
C SER A 76 -9.75 -7.21 0.84
N VAL A 77 -8.84 -8.08 1.31
CA VAL A 77 -7.40 -7.78 1.47
C VAL A 77 -6.78 -7.25 0.17
N GLY A 78 -5.76 -6.41 0.30
CA GLY A 78 -5.05 -5.76 -0.81
C GLY A 78 -5.39 -4.28 -0.94
N ALA A 79 -5.81 -3.64 0.16
CA ALA A 79 -6.15 -2.21 0.16
C ALA A 79 -4.90 -1.34 -0.04
N PHE A 80 -3.74 -1.78 0.46
CA PHE A 80 -2.50 -1.01 0.42
C PHE A 80 -1.89 -0.85 -0.98
N GLN A 81 -2.11 -1.82 -1.86
CA GLN A 81 -1.57 -1.81 -3.23
C GLN A 81 -2.37 -0.88 -4.14
N LYS A 82 -3.59 -0.51 -3.72
CA LYS A 82 -4.46 0.44 -4.43
C LYS A 82 -4.23 1.89 -3.98
N LEU A 83 -3.30 2.13 -3.05
CA LEU A 83 -3.01 3.48 -2.56
C LEU A 83 -2.49 4.38 -3.69
N PRO A 84 -2.91 5.66 -3.72
CA PRO A 84 -2.43 6.61 -4.72
C PRO A 84 -0.94 6.90 -4.52
N ILE A 85 -0.26 7.26 -5.61
CA ILE A 85 1.10 7.78 -5.54
C ILE A 85 1.01 9.21 -5.02
N VAL A 86 1.49 9.40 -3.79
CA VAL A 86 1.61 10.73 -3.18
C VAL A 86 2.85 11.42 -3.76
N MET A 87 2.70 12.69 -4.10
CA MET A 87 3.80 13.53 -4.57
C MET A 87 4.51 14.22 -3.38
N PRO A 88 5.84 14.44 -3.41
CA PRO A 88 6.54 15.20 -2.38
C PRO A 88 5.95 16.60 -2.19
N SER A 89 5.98 17.11 -0.96
CA SER A 89 5.36 18.40 -0.62
C SER A 89 5.95 19.56 -1.44
N ILE A 90 7.26 19.54 -1.71
CA ILE A 90 7.95 20.57 -2.48
C ILE A 90 7.50 20.62 -3.95
N ASP A 91 7.19 19.46 -4.51
CA ASP A 91 6.73 19.33 -5.88
C ASP A 91 5.26 19.73 -6.00
N ILE A 92 4.44 19.49 -4.97
CA ILE A 92 3.05 19.97 -4.90
C ILE A 92 3.02 21.49 -4.97
N ILE A 93 3.71 22.19 -4.07
CA ILE A 93 3.69 23.65 -4.06
C ILE A 93 4.38 24.24 -5.29
N GLY A 94 5.52 23.68 -5.70
CA GLY A 94 6.27 24.17 -6.86
C GLY A 94 5.51 24.01 -8.17
N SER A 95 4.85 22.88 -8.38
CA SER A 95 4.01 22.66 -9.57
C SER A 95 2.75 23.52 -9.55
N ALA A 96 2.09 23.67 -8.39
CA ALA A 96 0.90 24.49 -8.22
C ALA A 96 1.19 25.98 -8.51
N LEU A 97 2.28 26.53 -7.96
CA LEU A 97 2.70 27.92 -8.23
C LEU A 97 2.99 28.16 -9.72
N ARG A 98 3.71 27.23 -10.37
CA ARG A 98 3.99 27.34 -11.82
C ARG A 98 2.71 27.33 -12.66
N LYS A 99 1.75 26.44 -12.34
CA LYS A 99 0.47 26.36 -13.04
C LYS A 99 -0.39 27.60 -12.80
N ALA A 100 -0.48 28.07 -11.57
CA ALA A 100 -1.22 29.27 -11.20
C ALA A 100 -0.71 30.51 -11.94
N ARG A 101 0.61 30.72 -12.02
CA ARG A 101 1.22 31.87 -12.73
C ARG A 101 0.90 31.91 -14.23
N ARG A 102 0.63 30.77 -14.87
CA ARG A 102 0.25 30.69 -16.28
C ARG A 102 -1.20 31.09 -16.55
N VAL A 103 -2.03 31.18 -15.52
CA VAL A 103 -3.44 31.55 -15.67
C VAL A 103 -3.54 33.03 -16.01
N SER A 104 -4.26 33.32 -17.09
CA SER A 104 -4.49 34.67 -17.62
C SER A 104 -5.92 35.16 -17.36
N ALA A 105 -6.12 36.47 -17.51
CA ALA A 105 -7.44 37.09 -17.41
C ALA A 105 -8.41 36.53 -18.46
N THR A 106 -9.72 36.62 -18.20
CA THR A 106 -10.74 36.36 -19.23
C THR A 106 -10.51 37.27 -20.45
N LYS A 107 -10.57 36.67 -21.65
CA LYS A 107 -10.46 37.40 -22.91
C LYS A 107 -11.58 38.43 -23.02
N GLY A 108 -11.30 39.59 -23.61
CA GLY A 108 -12.30 40.64 -23.89
C GLY A 108 -12.49 41.71 -22.81
N ILE A 109 -11.77 41.67 -21.68
CA ILE A 109 -11.85 42.73 -20.66
C ILE A 109 -11.00 43.93 -21.10
N ALA A 110 -11.64 45.02 -21.52
CA ALA A 110 -10.95 46.24 -21.96
C ALA A 110 -10.29 47.02 -20.80
N ASN A 111 -11.02 47.21 -19.69
CA ASN A 111 -10.54 47.98 -18.55
C ASN A 111 -9.37 47.27 -17.84
N ILE A 112 -8.24 47.97 -17.69
CA ILE A 112 -6.99 47.45 -17.14
C ILE A 112 -7.17 46.98 -15.68
N ALA A 113 -7.81 47.79 -14.83
CA ALA A 113 -8.05 47.42 -13.43
C ALA A 113 -8.97 46.20 -13.32
N LYS A 114 -10.04 46.15 -14.13
CA LYS A 114 -10.94 44.97 -14.19
C LYS A 114 -10.22 43.71 -14.69
N ARG A 115 -9.24 43.86 -15.59
CA ARG A 115 -8.44 42.75 -16.13
C ARG A 115 -7.50 42.18 -15.08
N GLU A 116 -6.73 43.03 -14.39
CA GLU A 116 -5.77 42.57 -13.38
C GLU A 116 -6.47 41.95 -12.16
N LYS A 117 -7.60 42.49 -11.69
CA LYS A 117 -8.35 41.84 -10.62
C LYS A 117 -8.91 40.47 -11.01
N ASN A 118 -9.39 40.33 -12.25
CA ASN A 118 -9.86 39.04 -12.76
C ASN A 118 -8.71 38.04 -12.85
N LYS A 119 -7.54 38.47 -13.34
CA LYS A 119 -6.34 37.65 -13.39
C LYS A 119 -5.92 37.21 -11.99
N GLY A 120 -5.78 38.13 -11.04
CA GLY A 120 -5.36 37.82 -9.66
C GLY A 120 -6.31 36.83 -8.97
N ALA A 121 -7.62 37.06 -9.05
CA ALA A 121 -8.61 36.15 -8.50
C ALA A 121 -8.53 34.74 -9.14
N LYS A 122 -8.36 34.66 -10.47
CA LYS A 122 -8.19 33.38 -11.17
C LYS A 122 -6.90 32.66 -10.80
N GLN A 123 -5.80 33.39 -10.64
CA GLN A 123 -4.50 32.81 -10.25
C GLN A 123 -4.56 32.22 -8.84
N LEU A 124 -5.19 32.92 -7.88
CA LEU A 124 -5.40 32.40 -6.52
C LEU A 124 -6.35 31.20 -6.49
N ASP A 125 -7.46 31.25 -7.24
CA ASP A 125 -8.38 30.11 -7.35
C ASP A 125 -7.72 28.89 -7.99
N ALA A 126 -6.88 29.10 -9.01
CA ALA A 126 -6.08 28.04 -9.61
C ALA A 126 -5.06 27.46 -8.64
N LEU A 127 -4.28 28.29 -7.92
CA LEU A 127 -3.32 27.82 -6.92
C LEU A 127 -4.01 26.98 -5.84
N MET A 128 -5.13 27.49 -5.30
CA MET A 128 -5.94 26.80 -4.32
C MET A 128 -6.37 25.42 -4.83
N LYS A 129 -6.91 25.33 -6.06
CA LYS A 129 -7.37 24.06 -6.65
C LYS A 129 -6.23 23.09 -6.89
N GLU A 130 -5.11 23.55 -7.43
CA GLU A 130 -3.93 22.72 -7.71
C GLU A 130 -3.33 22.09 -6.44
N ILE A 131 -3.48 22.73 -5.27
CA ILE A 131 -3.09 22.14 -3.98
C ILE A 131 -4.24 21.28 -3.41
N ALA A 132 -5.45 21.82 -3.36
CA ALA A 132 -6.56 21.19 -2.64
C ALA A 132 -7.06 19.90 -3.29
N VAL A 133 -7.03 19.80 -4.62
CA VAL A 133 -7.50 18.62 -5.35
C VAL A 133 -6.62 17.40 -5.07
N PRO A 134 -5.29 17.44 -5.24
CA PRO A 134 -4.43 16.32 -4.87
C PRO A 134 -4.58 15.89 -3.40
N LEU A 135 -4.60 16.85 -2.46
CA LEU A 135 -4.75 16.53 -1.03
C LEU A 135 -6.09 15.85 -0.75
N ARG A 136 -7.17 16.28 -1.42
CA ARG A 136 -8.48 15.63 -1.34
C ARG A 136 -8.40 14.19 -1.84
N THR A 137 -7.83 14.00 -3.03
CA THR A 137 -7.69 12.69 -3.67
C THR A 137 -6.89 11.73 -2.80
N TYR A 138 -5.87 12.21 -2.09
CA TYR A 138 -5.14 11.36 -1.14
C TYR A 138 -6.03 10.94 0.02
N VAL A 139 -6.69 11.87 0.71
CA VAL A 139 -7.55 11.54 1.86
C VAL A 139 -8.70 10.60 1.48
N GLU A 140 -9.30 10.78 0.30
CA GLU A 140 -10.43 9.96 -0.16
C GLU A 140 -10.02 8.53 -0.56
N ASN A 141 -8.80 8.33 -1.07
CA ASN A 141 -8.33 7.02 -1.56
C ASN A 141 -7.47 6.26 -0.54
N PHE A 142 -7.21 6.82 0.64
CA PHE A 142 -6.59 6.08 1.73
C PHE A 142 -7.67 5.31 2.51
N PRO A 143 -7.46 4.01 2.78
CA PRO A 143 -8.46 3.18 3.43
C PRO A 143 -8.62 3.58 4.90
N ASN A 144 -9.86 3.53 5.38
CA ASN A 144 -10.11 3.81 6.79
C ASN A 144 -9.85 2.55 7.64
N LYS A 145 -8.99 2.68 8.67
CA LYS A 145 -8.58 1.60 9.60
C LYS A 145 -9.76 0.78 10.13
N THR A 146 -10.93 1.40 10.35
CA THR A 146 -12.14 0.74 10.86
C THR A 146 -12.76 -0.27 9.89
N TYR A 147 -12.65 -0.05 8.58
CA TYR A 147 -13.25 -0.93 7.56
C TYR A 147 -12.24 -1.89 6.92
N LEU A 148 -10.96 -1.74 7.23
CA LEU A 148 -9.91 -2.67 6.82
C LEU A 148 -10.10 -4.04 7.47
N HIS A 149 -9.66 -5.06 6.75
CA HIS A 149 -9.56 -6.42 7.26
C HIS A 149 -8.67 -6.45 8.54
N PRO A 150 -9.00 -7.24 9.57
CA PRO A 150 -8.23 -7.30 10.82
C PRO A 150 -6.72 -7.48 10.62
N TYR A 151 -6.33 -8.33 9.67
CA TYR A 151 -4.92 -8.51 9.28
C TYR A 151 -4.24 -7.21 8.84
N GLU A 152 -4.84 -6.46 7.91
CA GLU A 152 -4.29 -5.18 7.43
C GLU A 152 -4.32 -4.10 8.52
N ARG A 153 -5.35 -4.11 9.37
CA ARG A 153 -5.41 -3.24 10.55
C ARG A 153 -4.23 -3.47 11.48
N SER A 154 -3.91 -4.72 11.79
CA SER A 154 -2.77 -5.09 12.61
C SER A 154 -1.45 -4.69 11.94
N LEU A 155 -1.32 -4.81 10.62
CA LEU A 155 -0.11 -4.36 9.92
C LEU A 155 0.11 -2.85 10.07
N ILE A 156 -0.94 -2.02 9.96
CA ILE A 156 -0.84 -0.57 10.18
C ILE A 156 -0.38 -0.30 11.61
N GLU A 157 -1.05 -0.90 12.57
CA GLU A 157 -0.82 -0.67 14.00
C GLU A 157 0.60 -1.06 14.42
N LEU A 158 1.05 -2.23 13.99
CA LEU A 158 2.40 -2.68 14.26
C LEU A 158 3.40 -1.73 13.59
N THR A 159 3.25 -1.45 12.28
CA THR A 159 4.25 -0.72 11.49
C THR A 159 4.36 0.77 11.84
N LEU A 160 3.22 1.44 12.02
CA LEU A 160 3.14 2.89 12.16
C LEU A 160 2.84 3.34 13.60
N GLY A 161 2.53 2.38 14.48
CA GLY A 161 2.05 2.65 15.83
C GLY A 161 0.58 3.07 15.87
N ASP A 162 0.09 3.28 17.10
CA ASP A 162 -1.29 3.66 17.34
C ASP A 162 -1.57 5.12 17.00
N GLY A 163 -2.60 5.35 16.17
CA GLY A 163 -3.18 6.67 15.91
C GLY A 163 -2.37 7.59 15.00
N TYR A 164 -1.10 7.27 14.70
CA TYR A 164 -0.26 8.10 13.84
C TYR A 164 -0.83 8.20 12.42
N TYR A 165 -1.27 7.07 11.86
CA TYR A 165 -1.89 6.98 10.54
C TYR A 165 -3.11 7.91 10.40
N GLU A 166 -4.06 7.83 11.34
CA GLU A 166 -5.27 8.65 11.34
C GLU A 166 -4.96 10.12 11.60
N MET A 167 -4.00 10.40 12.48
CA MET A 167 -3.57 11.76 12.77
C MET A 167 -3.03 12.43 11.50
N VAL A 168 -2.16 11.75 10.73
CA VAL A 168 -1.61 12.30 9.48
C VAL A 168 -2.73 12.58 8.47
N LEU A 169 -3.64 11.63 8.24
CA LEU A 169 -4.77 11.82 7.33
C LEU A 169 -5.66 13.01 7.73
N ARG A 170 -5.97 13.14 9.02
CA ARG A 170 -6.76 14.28 9.54
C ARG A 170 -6.04 15.61 9.35
N LYS A 171 -4.73 15.67 9.60
CA LYS A 171 -3.93 16.87 9.40
C LYS A 171 -3.87 17.26 7.92
N VAL A 172 -3.70 16.31 7.01
CA VAL A 172 -3.75 16.58 5.56
C VAL A 172 -5.11 17.13 5.12
N ASP A 173 -6.22 16.57 5.62
CA ASP A 173 -7.55 17.12 5.35
C ASP A 173 -7.74 18.52 5.98
N GLY A 174 -7.16 18.75 7.15
CA GLY A 174 -7.08 20.05 7.81
C GLY A 174 -6.36 21.10 6.96
N LEU A 175 -5.16 20.78 6.47
CA LEU A 175 -4.38 21.61 5.55
C LEU A 175 -5.21 21.95 4.30
N ARG A 176 -5.82 20.94 3.69
CA ARG A 176 -6.69 21.12 2.51
C ARG A 176 -7.80 22.14 2.80
N LYS A 177 -8.52 22.00 3.92
CA LYS A 177 -9.59 22.91 4.33
C LYS A 177 -9.09 24.33 4.54
N ARG A 178 -7.94 24.50 5.21
CA ARG A 178 -7.29 25.82 5.42
C ARG A 178 -6.92 26.49 4.11
N VAL A 179 -6.26 25.78 3.20
CA VAL A 179 -5.89 26.29 1.87
C VAL A 179 -7.13 26.71 1.07
N VAL A 180 -8.22 25.91 1.12
CA VAL A 180 -9.47 26.26 0.45
C VAL A 180 -10.11 27.52 1.04
N SER A 181 -10.13 27.64 2.37
CA SER A 181 -10.70 28.81 3.04
C SER A 181 -9.95 30.09 2.66
N VAL A 182 -8.62 30.08 2.83
CA VAL A 182 -7.75 31.23 2.57
C VAL A 182 -7.69 31.56 1.09
N GLY A 183 -7.64 30.55 0.22
CA GLY A 183 -7.69 30.73 -1.23
C GLY A 183 -8.95 31.45 -1.70
N LYS A 184 -10.13 31.06 -1.18
CA LYS A 184 -11.40 31.74 -1.49
C LYS A 184 -11.44 33.17 -0.96
N GLU A 185 -10.93 33.39 0.25
CA GLU A 185 -10.88 34.71 0.88
C GLU A 185 -10.03 35.70 0.09
N HIS A 186 -8.77 35.37 -0.22
CA HIS A 186 -7.89 36.26 -0.97
C HIS A 186 -8.32 36.42 -2.44
N ALA A 187 -8.92 35.40 -3.06
CA ALA A 187 -9.51 35.54 -4.40
C ALA A 187 -10.68 36.52 -4.40
N SER A 188 -11.51 36.52 -3.34
CA SER A 188 -12.59 37.48 -3.13
C SER A 188 -12.04 38.90 -2.90
N PHE A 189 -10.98 39.08 -2.12
CA PHE A 189 -10.33 40.38 -1.95
C PHE A 189 -9.81 40.94 -3.28
N CYS A 190 -9.13 40.12 -4.08
CA CYS A 190 -8.69 40.53 -5.42
C CYS A 190 -9.88 40.98 -6.27
N ALA A 191 -11.00 40.24 -6.28
CA ALA A 191 -12.18 40.58 -7.08
C ALA A 191 -12.81 41.94 -6.69
N LYS A 192 -12.70 42.32 -5.41
CA LYS A 192 -13.22 43.56 -4.83
C LYS A 192 -12.26 44.76 -4.96
N SER A 193 -11.00 44.55 -5.35
CA SER A 193 -10.04 45.64 -5.53
C SER A 193 -10.50 46.69 -6.54
N SER A 194 -10.20 47.95 -6.24
CA SER A 194 -10.63 49.10 -7.04
C SER A 194 -9.58 49.50 -8.07
N THR A 195 -8.30 49.43 -7.70
CA THR A 195 -7.19 49.83 -8.57
C THR A 195 -6.34 48.65 -9.04
N LYS A 196 -5.56 48.86 -10.10
CA LYS A 196 -4.59 47.87 -10.59
C LYS A 196 -3.56 47.52 -9.50
N ARG A 197 -2.97 48.53 -8.88
CA ARG A 197 -1.91 48.35 -7.86
C ARG A 197 -2.41 47.53 -6.68
N GLU A 198 -3.59 47.88 -6.18
CA GLU A 198 -4.24 47.15 -5.09
C GLU A 198 -4.48 45.68 -5.47
N ALA A 199 -4.93 45.39 -6.69
CA ALA A 199 -5.14 44.01 -7.13
C ALA A 199 -3.83 43.20 -7.18
N GLU A 200 -2.73 43.81 -7.61
CA GLU A 200 -1.39 43.18 -7.65
C GLU A 200 -0.85 42.92 -6.23
N GLU A 201 -1.04 43.86 -5.31
CA GLU A 201 -0.66 43.72 -3.90
C GLU A 201 -1.44 42.59 -3.22
N ARG A 202 -2.77 42.55 -3.38
CA ARG A 202 -3.63 41.49 -2.82
C ARG A 202 -3.31 40.12 -3.39
N LEU A 203 -2.94 40.04 -4.66
CA LEU A 203 -2.46 38.81 -5.29
C LEU A 203 -1.16 38.34 -4.63
N SER A 204 -0.17 39.23 -4.51
CA SER A 204 1.13 38.91 -3.90
C SER A 204 0.96 38.43 -2.45
N GLU A 205 0.13 39.13 -1.68
CA GLU A 205 -0.23 38.76 -0.32
C GLU A 205 -0.89 37.38 -0.25
N GLY A 206 -1.89 37.12 -1.11
CA GLY A 206 -2.60 35.84 -1.13
C GLY A 206 -1.70 34.66 -1.52
N LEU A 207 -0.81 34.85 -2.50
CA LEU A 207 0.17 33.83 -2.89
C LEU A 207 1.10 33.49 -1.72
N LYS A 208 1.66 34.52 -1.09
CA LYS A 208 2.55 34.35 0.06
C LYS A 208 1.84 33.66 1.22
N LYS A 209 0.58 34.03 1.50
CA LYS A 209 -0.18 33.45 2.60
C LYS A 209 -0.48 31.97 2.40
N ILE A 210 -0.87 31.58 1.18
CA ILE A 210 -1.09 30.16 0.84
C ILE A 210 0.21 29.37 0.94
N GLU A 211 1.32 29.93 0.46
CA GLU A 211 2.65 29.31 0.56
C GLU A 211 3.09 29.11 2.02
N GLU A 212 2.92 30.12 2.88
CA GLU A 212 3.21 30.02 4.32
C GLU A 212 2.37 28.93 5.00
N ILE A 213 1.07 28.87 4.72
CA ILE A 213 0.17 27.85 5.28
C ILE A 213 0.63 26.44 4.87
N PHE A 214 0.98 26.25 3.61
CA PHE A 214 1.46 24.98 3.12
C PHE A 214 2.84 24.63 3.71
N ALA A 215 3.74 25.61 3.83
CA ALA A 215 5.06 25.41 4.41
C ALA A 215 5.01 24.97 5.88
N GLN A 216 4.06 25.50 6.67
CA GLN A 216 3.85 25.12 8.07
C GLN A 216 3.51 23.63 8.25
N GLU A 217 2.73 23.07 7.33
CA GLU A 217 2.26 21.68 7.39
C GLU A 217 2.96 20.77 6.36
N ARG A 218 4.06 21.26 5.77
CA ARG A 218 4.83 20.57 4.73
C ARG A 218 5.20 19.14 5.15
N LYS A 219 5.68 18.99 6.39
CA LYS A 219 6.08 17.70 6.96
C LYS A 219 4.94 16.69 6.98
N VAL A 220 3.70 17.12 7.23
CA VAL A 220 2.54 16.21 7.27
C VAL A 220 2.30 15.55 5.91
N VAL A 221 2.51 16.29 4.82
CA VAL A 221 2.36 15.77 3.46
C VAL A 221 3.50 14.78 3.13
N ASP A 222 4.72 15.07 3.58
CA ASP A 222 5.86 14.16 3.42
C ASP A 222 5.72 12.89 4.29
N ASP A 223 5.18 13.02 5.51
CA ASP A 223 4.81 11.89 6.37
C ASP A 223 3.77 10.99 5.67
N LEU A 224 2.75 11.58 5.03
CA LEU A 224 1.76 10.82 4.25
C LEU A 224 2.40 10.09 3.07
N LEU A 225 3.37 10.71 2.40
CA LEU A 225 4.14 10.08 1.33
C LEU A 225 4.89 8.85 1.84
N ASP A 226 5.56 8.96 2.98
CA ASP A 226 6.34 7.86 3.54
C ASP A 226 5.46 6.72 4.07
N ILE A 227 4.31 7.05 4.66
CA ILE A 227 3.25 6.07 4.97
C ILE A 227 2.82 5.35 3.68
N ALA A 228 2.54 6.08 2.61
CA ALA A 228 2.09 5.49 1.35
C ALA A 228 3.12 4.51 0.77
N LYS A 229 4.41 4.88 0.80
CA LYS A 229 5.51 4.02 0.34
C LYS A 229 5.62 2.77 1.20
N THR A 230 5.57 2.94 2.52
CA THR A 230 5.70 1.85 3.48
C THR A 230 4.57 0.83 3.32
N LEU A 231 3.32 1.30 3.25
CA LEU A 231 2.16 0.43 3.08
C LEU A 231 2.13 -0.26 1.71
N ARG A 232 2.50 0.44 0.62
CA ARG A 232 2.58 -0.17 -0.73
C ARG A 232 3.62 -1.28 -0.84
N ALA A 233 4.68 -1.23 -0.02
CA ALA A 233 5.71 -2.26 0.02
C ALA A 233 5.28 -3.53 0.79
N MET A 234 4.13 -3.49 1.46
CA MET A 234 3.62 -4.65 2.20
C MET A 234 3.16 -5.76 1.24
N PRO A 235 3.36 -7.03 1.61
CA PRO A 235 2.86 -8.17 0.84
C PRO A 235 1.33 -8.29 0.94
N VAL A 236 0.70 -8.72 -0.16
CA VAL A 236 -0.72 -9.09 -0.17
C VAL A 236 -0.83 -10.56 0.18
N ILE A 237 -1.62 -10.88 1.20
CA ILE A 237 -2.01 -12.27 1.48
C ILE A 237 -3.41 -12.49 0.92
N ASN A 238 -3.60 -13.60 0.20
CA ASN A 238 -4.95 -14.09 -0.08
C ASN A 238 -5.44 -14.95 1.10
N LEU A 239 -6.46 -14.48 1.80
CA LEU A 239 -7.00 -15.16 2.97
C LEU A 239 -7.99 -16.29 2.62
N GLU A 240 -8.43 -16.38 1.37
CA GLU A 240 -9.29 -17.48 0.92
C GLU A 240 -8.49 -18.76 0.69
N THR A 241 -7.20 -18.62 0.36
CA THR A 241 -6.29 -19.76 0.23
C THR A 241 -5.83 -20.23 1.60
N PRO A 242 -5.99 -21.52 1.96
CA PRO A 242 -5.47 -22.05 3.20
C PRO A 242 -3.95 -21.87 3.30
N THR A 243 -3.49 -21.35 4.45
CA THR A 243 -2.08 -21.02 4.68
C THR A 243 -1.48 -21.90 5.76
N LEU A 244 -0.41 -22.63 5.41
CA LEU A 244 0.44 -23.40 6.31
C LEU A 244 1.61 -22.53 6.78
N CYS A 245 1.60 -22.11 8.04
CA CYS A 245 2.70 -21.36 8.64
C CYS A 245 3.68 -22.32 9.33
N LEU A 246 4.94 -22.31 8.91
CA LEU A 246 6.02 -23.06 9.57
C LEU A 246 6.60 -22.24 10.72
N VAL A 247 6.43 -22.76 11.92
CA VAL A 247 6.78 -22.09 13.17
C VAL A 247 7.80 -22.94 13.93
N GLY A 248 8.88 -22.32 14.43
CA GLY A 248 9.93 -23.04 15.16
C GLY A 248 11.21 -22.23 15.36
N ALA A 249 12.19 -22.80 16.07
CA ALA A 249 13.45 -22.15 16.40
C ALA A 249 14.22 -21.65 15.14
N PRO A 250 15.06 -20.60 15.26
CA PRO A 250 15.90 -20.16 14.14
C PRO A 250 16.80 -21.31 13.66
N ASN A 251 17.13 -21.32 12.36
CA ASN A 251 18.04 -22.27 11.71
C ASN A 251 17.63 -23.76 11.72
N VAL A 252 16.41 -24.15 12.14
CA VAL A 252 15.94 -25.55 12.08
C VAL A 252 15.56 -26.04 10.67
N GLY A 253 15.89 -25.29 9.63
CA GLY A 253 15.60 -25.67 8.24
C GLY A 253 14.18 -25.34 7.74
N LYS A 254 13.40 -24.51 8.45
CA LYS A 254 12.05 -24.09 8.01
C LYS A 254 12.04 -23.52 6.59
N SER A 255 12.95 -22.59 6.29
CA SER A 255 13.08 -21.98 4.96
C SER A 255 13.39 -23.03 3.88
N SER A 256 14.27 -24.00 4.19
CA SER A 256 14.59 -25.10 3.29
C SER A 256 13.37 -25.98 3.03
N LEU A 257 12.54 -26.23 4.05
CA LEU A 257 11.29 -26.96 3.90
C LEU A 257 10.29 -26.21 3.02
N VAL A 258 10.16 -24.88 3.16
CA VAL A 258 9.34 -24.06 2.25
C VAL A 258 9.82 -24.19 0.81
N HIS A 259 11.14 -24.16 0.58
CA HIS A 259 11.72 -24.32 -0.76
C HIS A 259 11.41 -25.69 -1.39
N VAL A 260 11.45 -26.76 -0.61
CA VAL A 260 11.18 -28.12 -1.10
C VAL A 260 9.70 -28.35 -1.34
N LEU A 261 8.83 -27.82 -0.48
CA LEU A 261 7.38 -27.99 -0.60
C LEU A 261 6.79 -27.12 -1.70
N SER A 262 7.37 -25.94 -1.95
CA SER A 262 6.86 -25.01 -2.94
C SER A 262 7.03 -25.56 -4.37
N THR A 263 5.95 -25.54 -5.14
CA THR A 263 5.95 -25.95 -6.56
C THR A 263 6.78 -25.00 -7.44
N GLY A 264 6.98 -23.76 -7.00
CA GLY A 264 7.80 -22.75 -7.67
C GLY A 264 8.82 -22.09 -6.74
N LYS A 265 9.56 -21.11 -7.25
CA LYS A 265 10.50 -20.33 -6.44
C LYS A 265 9.73 -19.50 -5.40
N PRO A 266 9.95 -19.71 -4.09
CA PRO A 266 9.30 -18.91 -3.05
C PRO A 266 9.66 -17.42 -3.19
N GLU A 267 8.69 -16.57 -2.89
CA GLU A 267 8.82 -15.12 -2.86
C GLU A 267 9.26 -14.66 -1.47
N VAL A 268 10.14 -13.67 -1.41
CA VAL A 268 10.54 -13.03 -0.15
C VAL A 268 9.66 -11.81 0.05
N CYS A 269 8.79 -11.87 1.05
CA CYS A 269 7.84 -10.83 1.37
C CYS A 269 8.36 -9.97 2.52
N ASN A 270 8.30 -8.63 2.39
CA ASN A 270 8.78 -7.72 3.42
C ASN A 270 7.73 -7.54 4.52
N TYR A 271 7.88 -8.28 5.62
CA TYR A 271 6.97 -8.13 6.76
C TYR A 271 7.58 -7.21 7.82
N PRO A 272 6.77 -6.30 8.40
CA PRO A 272 7.20 -5.49 9.54
C PRO A 272 7.73 -6.36 10.67
N PHE A 273 8.71 -5.85 11.43
CA PHE A 273 9.30 -6.53 12.60
C PHE A 273 10.10 -7.80 12.31
N THR A 274 10.19 -8.21 11.04
CA THR A 274 11.04 -9.34 10.64
C THR A 274 12.41 -8.84 10.20
N THR A 275 13.49 -9.42 10.76
CA THR A 275 14.87 -9.08 10.35
C THR A 275 15.23 -9.62 8.97
N ARG A 276 14.47 -10.60 8.49
CA ARG A 276 14.52 -11.17 7.15
C ARG A 276 13.07 -11.30 6.73
N GLY A 277 12.75 -10.93 5.48
CA GLY A 277 11.40 -11.11 4.95
C GLY A 277 10.90 -12.55 5.11
N ILE A 278 9.57 -12.71 5.17
CA ILE A 278 8.91 -14.02 5.22
C ILE A 278 9.03 -14.67 3.85
N LEU A 279 9.49 -15.91 3.78
CA LEU A 279 9.44 -16.69 2.55
C LEU A 279 8.03 -17.24 2.38
N MET A 280 7.39 -16.92 1.27
CA MET A 280 6.05 -17.40 0.91
C MET A 280 6.14 -18.26 -0.36
N GLY A 281 5.67 -19.49 -0.28
CA GLY A 281 5.58 -20.43 -1.39
C GLY A 281 4.15 -20.89 -1.61
N HIS A 282 3.96 -21.65 -2.69
CA HIS A 282 2.67 -22.23 -3.03
C HIS A 282 2.82 -23.73 -3.28
N ILE A 283 1.87 -24.50 -2.75
CA ILE A 283 1.80 -25.96 -2.92
C ILE A 283 0.51 -26.26 -3.67
N ILE A 284 0.59 -27.05 -4.73
CA ILE A 284 -0.59 -27.58 -5.42
C ILE A 284 -0.74 -29.04 -5.03
N PHE A 285 -1.82 -29.36 -4.32
CA PHE A 285 -2.14 -30.72 -3.90
C PHE A 285 -3.59 -31.03 -4.25
N ASN A 286 -3.84 -32.12 -4.98
CA ASN A 286 -5.17 -32.55 -5.42
C ASN A 286 -6.00 -31.41 -6.04
N ILE A 287 -5.39 -30.61 -6.92
CA ILE A 287 -6.01 -29.47 -7.63
C ILE A 287 -6.31 -28.25 -6.71
N GLN A 288 -6.12 -28.39 -5.39
CA GLN A 288 -6.22 -27.27 -4.44
C GLN A 288 -4.87 -26.57 -4.26
N LYS A 289 -4.93 -25.24 -4.08
CA LYS A 289 -3.76 -24.40 -3.84
C LYS A 289 -3.65 -24.08 -2.35
N PHE A 290 -2.50 -24.37 -1.78
CA PHE A 290 -2.13 -24.01 -0.42
C PHE A 290 -1.01 -22.98 -0.46
N GLN A 291 -1.03 -22.05 0.48
CA GLN A 291 0.09 -21.15 0.72
C GLN A 291 0.95 -21.74 1.84
N VAL A 292 2.27 -21.69 1.70
CA VAL A 292 3.19 -22.11 2.76
C VAL A 292 4.11 -20.95 3.10
N THR A 293 4.25 -20.63 4.38
CA THR A 293 5.01 -19.46 4.83
C THR A 293 6.01 -19.84 5.91
N ASP A 294 7.21 -19.28 5.83
CA ASP A 294 8.21 -19.37 6.89
C ASP A 294 8.15 -18.12 7.76
N THR A 295 7.87 -18.25 9.05
CA THR A 295 7.91 -17.12 9.99
C THR A 295 9.30 -17.03 10.65
N PRO A 296 10.25 -16.21 10.14
CA PRO A 296 11.51 -15.98 10.81
C PRO A 296 11.28 -15.20 12.11
N GLY A 297 11.60 -15.81 13.24
CA GLY A 297 11.87 -15.08 14.49
C GLY A 297 10.69 -14.40 15.19
N LEU A 298 9.44 -14.67 14.80
CA LEU A 298 8.25 -14.18 15.52
C LEU A 298 8.09 -14.80 16.92
N LEU A 299 8.78 -15.91 17.19
CA LEU A 299 8.72 -16.59 18.49
C LEU A 299 9.93 -16.24 19.37
N ARG A 300 9.63 -15.43 20.39
CA ARG A 300 10.48 -14.98 21.51
C ARG A 300 11.77 -14.26 21.14
N ARG A 301 11.65 -12.94 21.03
CA ARG A 301 12.62 -12.05 21.71
C ARG A 301 11.96 -11.67 23.02
N HIS A 302 12.62 -11.93 24.15
CA HIS A 302 12.24 -11.27 25.39
C HIS A 302 12.48 -9.79 25.12
N ASP A 303 11.43 -8.98 25.04
CA ASP A 303 11.58 -7.54 25.14
C ASP A 303 12.05 -7.29 26.57
N GLY A 304 13.37 -7.15 26.71
CA GLY A 304 14.00 -6.79 27.96
C GLY A 304 13.46 -5.45 28.39
N ASN A 305 12.94 -5.42 29.61
CA ASN A 305 12.60 -4.23 30.36
C ASN A 305 13.76 -3.24 30.41
#